data_AF-A0A4Q3A8B6-F1
#
_entry.id   AF-A0A4Q3A8B6-F1
#
_cell.length_a   1.000
_cell.length_b   1.000
_cell.length_c   1.000
_cell.angle_alpha   90.00
_cell.angle_beta   90.00
_cell.angle_gamma   90.00
#
_symmetry.space_group_name_H-M   'P 1'
#
loop_
_entity.id
_entity.type
_entity.pdbx_description
1 polymer ?
#
loop_
_entity_poly.entity_id
_entity_poly.type
_entity_poly.pdbx_seq_one_letter_code
_entity_poly.pdbx_strand_id
1 'polypeptide(L)'
;GIKVTVPPTAVPDEEIDTQLQALRERFADFKDIEGRATQEGDFAVIDYTSTVDGQPTDEFIGKQAGYLSGREGFWVKVDEKAFLPGFPLQLVGLNVGDSKEIKVTLPEDFPVAAVQNKELVFQVTVKELKEAVLPELDDELAAKLAPGKTMEDIKGIIRENMEGERARKISDLKVNQIVSYFNEQVNFELPDELIAQETQSQANAMVNQGIQSGMTQEEIQSQQEEIFASAGNQAVSNLRTNFILQEIARAEGLQVTDQELVNHLVVIANQRKVAPKKFIKDLQRSGRIPNVRSSMVIGKAIDFLVEHATVEESTEAKLDA
;
A
#
# COMPACT_ATOMS: atom_id res chain seq x y z
N GLY A 1 -10.62 23.58 21.25
CA GLY A 1 -10.85 22.78 20.04
C GLY A 1 -9.71 21.81 19.90
N ILE A 2 -9.99 20.59 19.45
CA ILE A 2 -8.95 19.62 19.10
C ILE A 2 -8.27 20.15 17.85
N LYS A 3 -6.94 20.29 17.87
CA LYS A 3 -6.20 20.73 16.69
C LYS A 3 -5.79 19.52 15.88
N VAL A 4 -6.04 19.58 14.58
CA VAL A 4 -5.73 18.49 13.64
C VAL A 4 -5.03 19.09 12.45
N THR A 5 -3.86 18.57 12.10
CA THR A 5 -3.08 19.05 10.96
C THR A 5 -3.27 18.11 9.79
N VAL A 6 -3.68 18.62 8.63
CA VAL A 6 -3.91 17.80 7.44
C VAL A 6 -3.11 18.31 6.24
N PRO A 7 -2.67 17.42 5.35
CA PRO A 7 -2.08 17.83 4.08
C PRO A 7 -3.13 18.52 3.19
N PRO A 8 -2.71 19.29 2.17
CA PRO A 8 -3.62 19.93 1.23
C PRO A 8 -4.54 18.91 0.56
N THR A 9 -5.80 19.29 0.36
CA THR A 9 -6.80 18.46 -0.34
C THR A 9 -6.64 18.49 -1.85
N ALA A 10 -6.12 19.59 -2.41
CA ALA A 10 -5.91 19.74 -3.84
C ALA A 10 -4.77 18.85 -4.33
N VAL A 11 -5.01 18.17 -5.46
CA VAL A 11 -3.97 17.44 -6.19
C VAL A 11 -3.30 18.42 -7.16
N PRO A 12 -2.00 18.73 -6.98
CA PRO A 12 -1.28 19.60 -7.89
C PRO A 12 -1.13 18.95 -9.27
N ASP A 13 -1.09 19.76 -10.31
CA ASP A 13 -1.02 19.27 -11.70
C ASP A 13 0.25 18.44 -11.96
N GLU A 14 1.34 18.70 -11.25
CA GLU A 14 2.59 17.93 -11.34
C GLU A 14 2.42 16.46 -10.91
N GLU A 15 1.59 16.18 -9.90
CA GLU A 15 1.31 14.80 -9.48
C GLU A 15 0.48 14.08 -10.56
N ILE A 16 -0.43 14.79 -11.22
CA ILE A 16 -1.24 14.24 -12.32
C ILE A 16 -0.36 13.95 -13.53
N ASP A 17 0.53 14.88 -13.90
CA ASP A 17 1.46 14.68 -15.00
C ASP A 17 2.41 13.50 -14.73
N THR A 18 2.80 13.29 -13.48
CA THR A 18 3.58 12.10 -13.06
C THR A 18 2.79 10.80 -13.28
N GLN A 19 1.51 10.77 -12.87
CA GLN A 19 0.64 9.60 -13.11
C GLN A 19 0.41 9.36 -14.61
N LEU A 20 0.25 10.43 -15.39
CA LEU A 20 0.13 10.34 -16.84
C LEU A 20 1.40 9.80 -17.48
N GLN A 21 2.57 10.23 -17.03
CA GLN A 21 3.84 9.71 -17.51
C GLN A 21 3.98 8.22 -17.19
N ALA A 22 3.69 7.79 -15.97
CA ALA A 22 3.69 6.38 -15.59
C ALA A 22 2.70 5.56 -16.44
N LEU A 23 1.54 6.14 -16.76
CA LEU A 23 0.57 5.52 -17.66
C LEU A 23 1.13 5.38 -19.09
N ARG A 24 1.76 6.42 -19.64
CA ARG A 24 2.42 6.34 -20.96
C ARG A 24 3.50 5.28 -21.01
N GLU A 25 4.33 5.17 -19.97
CA GLU A 25 5.38 4.15 -19.89
C GLU A 25 4.79 2.74 -19.92
N ARG A 26 3.64 2.52 -19.26
CA ARG A 26 2.96 1.22 -19.28
C ARG A 26 2.37 0.85 -20.64
N PHE A 27 2.00 1.84 -21.44
CA PHE A 27 1.46 1.67 -22.79
C PHE A 27 2.49 2.00 -23.89
N ALA A 28 3.77 2.02 -23.54
CA ALA A 28 4.85 2.23 -24.49
C ALA A 28 4.91 1.07 -25.49
N ASP A 29 5.09 1.41 -26.76
CA ASP A 29 5.51 0.43 -27.76
C ASP A 29 7.04 0.30 -27.70
N PHE A 30 7.56 -0.90 -27.94
CA PHE A 30 9.00 -1.16 -27.89
C PHE A 30 9.51 -1.46 -29.30
N LYS A 31 10.48 -0.67 -29.75
CA LYS A 31 11.15 -0.88 -31.04
C LYS A 31 12.53 -1.44 -30.82
N ASP A 32 12.91 -2.41 -31.64
CA ASP A 32 14.26 -2.98 -31.61
C ASP A 32 15.29 -1.93 -32.02
N ILE A 33 16.34 -1.83 -31.23
CA ILE A 33 17.49 -0.98 -31.49
C ILE A 33 18.56 -1.85 -32.16
N GLU A 34 18.93 -1.49 -33.39
CA GLU A 34 20.03 -2.11 -34.11
C GLU A 34 21.20 -1.13 -34.30
N GLY A 35 22.43 -1.61 -34.13
CA GLY A 35 23.62 -0.86 -34.52
C GLY A 35 24.09 0.25 -33.57
N ARG A 36 23.52 0.36 -32.37
CA ARG A 36 24.08 1.18 -31.27
C ARG A 36 24.16 0.39 -29.96
N ALA A 37 25.11 0.77 -29.12
CA ALA A 37 25.23 0.26 -27.77
C ALA A 37 24.11 0.79 -26.87
N THR A 38 23.85 0.08 -25.77
CA THR A 38 22.87 0.43 -24.73
C THR A 38 23.15 1.80 -24.13
N GLN A 39 22.11 2.61 -23.94
CA GLN A 39 22.17 3.92 -23.30
C GLN A 39 21.18 3.97 -22.12
N GLU A 40 21.32 5.00 -21.28
CA GLU A 40 20.37 5.27 -20.21
C GLU A 40 18.97 5.50 -20.78
N GLY A 41 17.96 4.86 -20.18
CA GLY A 41 16.57 4.91 -20.63
C GLY A 41 16.15 3.81 -21.62
N ASP A 42 17.09 3.09 -22.22
CA ASP A 42 16.79 1.93 -23.07
C ASP A 42 16.25 0.75 -22.25
N PHE A 43 15.62 -0.21 -22.92
CA PHE A 43 15.26 -1.51 -22.36
C PHE A 43 16.19 -2.58 -22.92
N ALA A 44 16.95 -3.22 -22.04
CA ALA A 44 17.78 -4.36 -22.40
C ALA A 44 17.02 -5.65 -22.08
N VAL A 45 16.93 -6.54 -23.07
CA VAL A 45 16.53 -7.93 -22.86
C VAL A 45 17.81 -8.70 -22.57
N ILE A 46 17.93 -9.21 -21.35
CA ILE A 46 19.14 -9.85 -20.86
C ILE A 46 18.87 -11.27 -20.38
N ASP A 47 19.89 -12.12 -20.55
CA ASP A 47 20.02 -13.35 -19.80
C ASP A 47 21.04 -13.11 -18.71
N TYR A 48 20.72 -13.45 -17.48
CA TYR A 48 21.69 -13.35 -16.40
C TYR A 48 21.64 -14.53 -15.45
N THR A 49 22.78 -14.82 -14.85
CA THR A 49 22.92 -15.70 -13.69
C THR A 49 23.71 -14.98 -12.61
N SER A 50 23.45 -15.29 -11.35
CA SER A 50 24.18 -14.68 -10.23
C SER A 50 24.88 -15.70 -9.36
N THR A 51 25.98 -15.25 -8.77
CA THR A 51 26.77 -16.01 -7.80
C THR A 51 27.10 -15.15 -6.58
N VAL A 52 27.20 -15.79 -5.42
CA VAL A 52 27.62 -15.21 -4.14
C VAL A 52 28.81 -16.02 -3.66
N ASP A 53 29.92 -15.36 -3.34
CA ASP A 53 31.14 -16.03 -2.85
C ASP A 53 31.62 -17.19 -3.75
N GLY A 54 31.37 -17.10 -5.06
CA GLY A 54 31.74 -18.12 -6.06
C GLY A 54 30.78 -19.32 -6.14
N GLN A 55 29.65 -19.30 -5.41
CA GLN A 55 28.60 -20.31 -5.48
C GLN A 55 27.32 -19.74 -6.13
N PRO A 56 26.52 -20.53 -6.84
CA PRO A 56 25.20 -20.12 -7.32
C PRO A 56 24.33 -19.58 -6.18
N THR A 57 23.63 -18.47 -6.42
CA THR A 57 22.84 -17.79 -5.39
C THR A 57 21.75 -18.67 -4.78
N ASP A 58 21.17 -19.60 -5.56
CA ASP A 58 20.20 -20.59 -5.06
C ASP A 58 20.81 -21.56 -4.04
N GLU A 59 22.03 -22.03 -4.30
CA GLU A 59 22.74 -22.94 -3.40
C GLU A 59 23.19 -22.21 -2.13
N PHE A 60 23.63 -20.96 -2.30
CA PHE A 60 24.05 -20.12 -1.17
C PHE A 60 22.88 -19.80 -0.21
N ILE A 61 21.70 -19.50 -0.76
CA ILE A 61 20.49 -19.19 0.03
C ILE A 61 19.78 -20.48 0.48
N GLY A 62 20.09 -21.63 -0.13
CA GLY A 62 19.47 -22.93 0.18
C GLY A 62 18.03 -23.09 -0.31
N LYS A 63 17.53 -22.12 -1.09
CA LYS A 63 16.20 -22.10 -1.73
C LYS A 63 16.27 -21.25 -2.99
N GLN A 64 15.28 -21.40 -3.87
CA GLN A 64 15.19 -20.61 -5.10
C GLN A 64 15.12 -19.11 -4.75
N ALA A 65 16.12 -18.35 -5.18
CA ALA A 65 16.30 -16.93 -4.90
C ALA A 65 15.46 -16.01 -5.82
N GLY A 66 14.54 -16.59 -6.60
CA GLY A 66 13.62 -15.88 -7.47
C GLY A 66 14.35 -15.05 -8.52
N TYR A 67 14.14 -13.73 -8.52
CA TYR A 67 14.78 -12.82 -9.47
C TYR A 67 16.29 -12.65 -9.21
N LEU A 68 16.81 -13.08 -8.06
CA LEU A 68 18.25 -12.99 -7.81
C LEU A 68 19.03 -14.10 -8.53
N SER A 69 18.50 -15.32 -8.63
CA SER A 69 19.23 -16.50 -9.16
C SER A 69 19.70 -16.32 -10.60
N GLY A 70 18.83 -15.79 -11.44
CA GLY A 70 19.03 -15.71 -12.86
C GLY A 70 17.72 -15.88 -13.62
N ARG A 71 17.65 -15.25 -14.78
CA ARG A 71 16.48 -15.32 -15.66
C ARG A 71 16.93 -15.13 -17.10
N GLU A 72 16.34 -15.92 -17.99
CA GLU A 72 16.47 -15.75 -19.43
C GLU A 72 15.37 -14.83 -19.96
N GLY A 73 15.71 -13.99 -20.93
CA GLY A 73 14.79 -13.04 -21.56
C GLY A 73 14.22 -12.01 -20.59
N PHE A 74 14.97 -11.61 -19.56
CA PHE A 74 14.52 -10.61 -18.61
C PHE A 74 14.63 -9.21 -19.19
N TRP A 75 13.53 -8.45 -19.13
CA TRP A 75 13.50 -7.07 -19.58
C TRP A 75 13.87 -6.15 -18.42
N VAL A 76 14.91 -5.34 -18.60
CA VAL A 76 15.35 -4.35 -17.63
C VAL A 76 15.46 -2.98 -18.29
N LYS A 77 14.79 -1.98 -17.71
CA LYS A 77 15.02 -0.57 -18.08
C LYS A 77 16.40 -0.17 -17.54
N VAL A 78 17.20 0.48 -18.37
CA VAL A 78 18.53 0.99 -18.03
C VAL A 78 18.34 2.29 -17.25
N ASP A 79 17.88 2.12 -16.02
CA ASP A 79 17.56 3.16 -15.05
C ASP A 79 18.02 2.66 -13.67
N GLU A 80 18.68 3.52 -12.89
CA GLU A 80 19.28 3.16 -11.60
C GLU A 80 18.29 2.50 -10.62
N LYS A 81 16.98 2.80 -10.74
CA LYS A 81 15.93 2.32 -9.84
C LYS A 81 15.20 1.07 -10.34
N ALA A 82 15.46 0.60 -11.55
CA ALA A 82 14.61 -0.40 -12.20
C ALA A 82 14.83 -1.86 -11.74
N PHE A 83 15.98 -2.19 -11.14
CA PHE A 83 16.27 -3.58 -10.71
C PHE A 83 17.02 -3.65 -9.39
N LEU A 84 18.34 -3.50 -9.42
CA LEU A 84 19.19 -3.42 -8.24
C LEU A 84 20.04 -2.15 -8.34
N PRO A 85 20.26 -1.41 -7.26
CA PRO A 85 21.09 -0.22 -7.28
C PRO A 85 22.46 -0.50 -7.90
N GLY A 86 22.82 0.27 -8.93
CA GLY A 86 24.09 0.10 -9.64
C GLY A 86 24.16 -1.06 -10.65
N PHE A 87 23.12 -1.88 -10.80
CA PHE A 87 23.09 -2.92 -11.84
C PHE A 87 22.78 -2.35 -13.23
N PRO A 88 21.66 -1.64 -13.47
CA PRO A 88 21.26 -1.26 -14.83
C PRO A 88 22.25 -0.30 -15.49
N LEU A 89 22.85 0.63 -14.73
CA LEU A 89 23.86 1.56 -15.25
C LEU A 89 25.12 0.87 -15.78
N GLN A 90 25.45 -0.34 -15.30
CA GLN A 90 26.60 -1.09 -15.79
C GLN A 90 26.35 -1.76 -17.15
N LEU A 91 25.10 -1.77 -17.64
CA LEU A 91 24.74 -2.22 -18.98
C LEU A 91 24.97 -1.16 -20.06
N VAL A 92 25.14 0.10 -19.67
CA VAL A 92 25.42 1.21 -20.59
C VAL A 92 26.72 0.94 -21.36
N GLY A 93 26.68 1.11 -22.68
CA GLY A 93 27.80 0.88 -23.58
C GLY A 93 27.97 -0.56 -24.05
N LEU A 94 27.13 -1.51 -23.63
CA LEU A 94 27.13 -2.88 -24.16
C LEU A 94 26.38 -2.96 -25.49
N ASN A 95 26.80 -3.85 -26.38
CA ASN A 95 26.08 -4.16 -27.60
C ASN A 95 25.25 -5.44 -27.44
N VAL A 96 24.31 -5.65 -28.34
CA VAL A 96 23.62 -6.94 -28.47
C VAL A 96 24.65 -8.06 -28.71
N GLY A 97 24.58 -9.10 -27.89
CA GLY A 97 25.50 -10.23 -27.90
C GLY A 97 26.68 -10.09 -26.92
N ASP A 98 26.91 -8.92 -26.34
CA ASP A 98 27.99 -8.73 -25.36
C ASP A 98 27.61 -9.38 -24.03
N SER A 99 28.62 -10.01 -23.40
CA SER A 99 28.53 -10.53 -22.04
C SER A 99 29.44 -9.74 -21.11
N LYS A 100 28.94 -9.43 -19.90
CA LYS A 100 29.68 -8.68 -18.87
C LYS A 100 29.41 -9.24 -17.48
N GLU A 101 30.44 -9.22 -16.66
CA GLU A 101 30.35 -9.46 -15.22
C GLU A 101 29.99 -8.13 -14.53
N ILE A 102 28.89 -8.13 -13.77
CA ILE A 102 28.36 -6.98 -13.04
C ILE A 102 28.39 -7.31 -11.55
N LYS A 103 29.04 -6.45 -10.77
CA LYS A 103 29.12 -6.61 -9.31
C LYS A 103 28.17 -5.63 -8.64
N VAL A 104 27.38 -6.15 -7.70
CA VAL A 104 26.38 -5.38 -6.96
C VAL A 104 26.44 -5.74 -5.49
N THR A 105 26.54 -4.74 -4.63
CA THR A 105 26.44 -4.93 -3.18
C THR A 105 25.01 -4.66 -2.73
N LEU A 106 24.38 -5.62 -2.07
CA LEU A 106 23.01 -5.45 -1.57
C LEU A 106 23.01 -4.70 -0.23
N PRO A 107 22.03 -3.80 -0.01
CA PRO A 107 21.93 -3.03 1.23
C PRO A 107 21.61 -3.91 2.44
N GLU A 108 21.87 -3.40 3.63
CA GLU A 108 21.56 -4.07 4.91
C GLU A 108 20.06 -4.33 5.09
N ASP A 109 19.20 -3.47 4.54
CA ASP A 109 17.74 -3.59 4.61
C ASP A 109 17.14 -4.53 3.55
N PHE A 110 17.98 -5.27 2.80
CA PHE A 110 17.47 -6.09 1.70
C PHE A 110 16.54 -7.21 2.22
N PRO A 111 15.40 -7.52 1.56
CA PRO A 111 14.41 -8.48 2.08
C PRO A 111 14.93 -9.91 2.35
N VAL A 112 16.07 -10.27 1.77
CA VAL A 112 16.68 -11.59 1.92
C VAL A 112 17.90 -11.51 2.83
N ALA A 113 17.70 -11.85 4.11
CA ALA A 113 18.72 -11.77 5.16
C ALA A 113 20.05 -12.45 4.81
N ALA A 114 20.01 -13.56 4.06
CA ALA A 114 21.21 -14.32 3.68
C ALA A 114 22.19 -13.52 2.79
N VAL A 115 21.71 -12.54 2.03
CA VAL A 115 22.51 -11.77 1.06
C VAL A 115 22.65 -10.28 1.39
N GLN A 116 22.16 -9.85 2.56
CA GLN A 116 22.37 -8.48 3.06
C GLN A 116 23.87 -8.19 3.21
N ASN A 117 24.31 -7.00 2.77
CA ASN A 117 25.71 -6.57 2.77
C ASN A 117 26.69 -7.49 2.01
N LYS A 118 26.19 -8.39 1.16
CA LYS A 118 27.01 -9.26 0.32
C LYS A 118 27.17 -8.69 -1.09
N GLU A 119 28.32 -8.97 -1.69
CA GLU A 119 28.57 -8.73 -3.11
C GLU A 119 28.01 -9.91 -3.93
N LEU A 120 27.11 -9.60 -4.85
CA LEU A 120 26.62 -10.53 -5.86
C LEU A 120 27.33 -10.24 -7.17
N VAL A 121 27.78 -11.31 -7.82
CA VAL A 121 28.40 -11.26 -9.15
C VAL A 121 27.40 -11.80 -10.16
N PHE A 122 26.93 -10.93 -11.04
CA PHE A 122 26.00 -11.25 -12.11
C PHE A 122 26.74 -11.42 -13.42
N GLN A 123 26.62 -12.61 -14.02
CA GLN A 123 27.06 -12.85 -15.40
C GLN A 123 25.88 -12.49 -16.31
N VAL A 124 25.97 -11.36 -17.00
CA VAL A 124 24.89 -10.85 -17.85
C VAL A 124 25.27 -10.96 -19.31
N THR A 125 24.31 -11.33 -20.16
CA THR A 125 24.42 -11.32 -21.63
C THR A 125 23.28 -10.53 -22.22
N VAL A 126 23.58 -9.54 -23.04
CA VAL A 126 22.55 -8.72 -23.73
C VAL A 126 22.06 -9.48 -24.95
N LYS A 127 20.76 -9.78 -25.01
CA LYS A 127 20.12 -10.47 -26.14
C LYS A 127 19.50 -9.52 -27.14
N GLU A 128 18.81 -8.51 -26.65
CA GLU A 128 18.15 -7.51 -27.48
C GLU A 128 18.21 -6.16 -26.78
N LEU A 129 18.22 -5.09 -27.56
CA LEU A 129 18.04 -3.73 -27.07
C LEU A 129 16.76 -3.17 -27.68
N LYS A 130 15.97 -2.50 -26.86
CA LYS A 130 14.70 -1.92 -27.26
C LYS A 130 14.59 -0.49 -26.75
N GLU A 131 14.00 0.37 -27.58
CA GLU A 131 13.67 1.74 -27.23
C GLU A 131 12.17 1.81 -26.92
N ALA A 132 11.82 2.43 -25.78
CA ALA A 132 10.43 2.70 -25.44
C ALA A 132 9.95 3.92 -26.23
N VAL A 133 9.03 3.69 -27.16
CA VAL A 133 8.30 4.72 -27.88
C VAL A 133 7.04 5.03 -27.10
N LEU A 134 7.11 6.09 -26.29
CA LEU A 134 5.98 6.56 -25.52
C LEU A 134 4.90 7.11 -26.45
N PRO A 135 3.65 6.64 -26.37
CA PRO A 135 2.55 7.22 -27.14
C PRO A 135 2.38 8.69 -26.78
N GLU A 136 1.94 9.52 -27.73
CA GLU A 136 1.60 10.92 -27.43
C GLU A 136 0.37 10.98 -26.51
N LEU A 137 0.27 12.05 -25.70
CA LEU A 137 -0.88 12.28 -24.83
C LEU A 137 -2.02 12.90 -25.65
N ASP A 138 -2.64 12.09 -26.49
CA ASP A 138 -3.70 12.48 -27.41
C ASP A 138 -4.99 11.66 -27.19
N ASP A 139 -6.02 12.01 -27.95
CA ASP A 139 -7.31 11.33 -27.90
C ASP A 139 -7.25 9.90 -28.46
N GLU A 140 -6.23 9.55 -29.26
CA GLU A 140 -6.02 8.18 -29.73
C GLU A 140 -5.55 7.27 -28.59
N LEU A 141 -4.60 7.73 -27.77
CA LEU A 141 -4.20 7.05 -26.54
C LEU A 141 -5.37 6.98 -25.56
N ALA A 142 -6.12 8.06 -25.38
CA ALA A 142 -7.29 8.07 -24.50
C ALA A 142 -8.35 7.04 -24.92
N ALA A 143 -8.63 6.91 -26.23
CA ALA A 143 -9.54 5.91 -26.76
C ALA A 143 -9.05 4.47 -26.57
N LYS A 144 -7.72 4.23 -26.60
CA LYS A 144 -7.12 2.92 -26.26
C LYS A 144 -7.30 2.58 -24.78
N LEU A 145 -7.20 3.57 -23.90
CA LEU A 145 -7.36 3.41 -22.45
C LEU A 145 -8.82 3.20 -22.05
N ALA A 146 -9.70 4.05 -22.57
CA ALA A 146 -11.13 4.04 -22.31
C ALA A 146 -11.88 4.39 -23.60
N PRO A 147 -12.60 3.44 -24.21
CA PRO A 147 -13.33 3.67 -25.45
C PRO A 147 -14.30 4.87 -25.33
N GLY A 148 -14.14 5.84 -26.23
CA GLY A 148 -14.99 7.04 -26.30
C GLY A 148 -14.62 8.16 -25.31
N LYS A 149 -13.43 8.14 -24.73
CA LYS A 149 -12.90 9.20 -23.86
C LYS A 149 -11.80 10.00 -24.55
N THR A 150 -11.72 11.29 -24.25
CA THR A 150 -10.63 12.21 -24.66
C THR A 150 -9.51 12.21 -23.64
N MET A 151 -8.35 12.76 -23.99
CA MET A 151 -7.25 12.90 -23.05
C MET A 151 -7.64 13.78 -21.84
N GLU A 152 -8.47 14.79 -22.06
CA GLU A 152 -9.02 15.64 -20.99
C GLU A 152 -9.89 14.83 -20.02
N ASP A 153 -10.74 13.93 -20.54
CA ASP A 153 -11.53 13.02 -19.70
C ASP A 153 -10.63 12.10 -18.85
N ILE A 154 -9.55 11.56 -19.43
CA ILE A 154 -8.61 10.70 -18.71
C ILE A 154 -7.94 11.49 -17.58
N LYS A 155 -7.49 12.73 -17.84
CA LYS A 155 -6.94 13.61 -16.80
C LYS A 155 -7.96 13.87 -15.69
N GLY A 156 -9.22 14.13 -16.04
CA GLY A 156 -10.31 14.31 -15.08
C GLY A 156 -10.54 13.09 -14.20
N ILE A 157 -10.56 11.89 -14.78
CA ILE A 157 -10.72 10.63 -14.05
C ILE A 157 -9.54 10.39 -13.11
N ILE A 158 -8.30 10.64 -13.55
CA ILE A 158 -7.12 10.50 -12.69
C ILE A 158 -7.21 11.47 -11.51
N ARG A 159 -7.56 12.74 -11.78
CA ARG A 159 -7.73 13.74 -10.73
C ARG A 159 -8.79 13.32 -9.72
N GLU A 160 -9.98 12.92 -10.15
CA GLU A 160 -11.08 12.50 -9.27
C GLU A 160 -10.67 11.30 -8.39
N ASN A 161 -9.97 10.32 -8.97
CA ASN A 161 -9.46 9.18 -8.20
C ASN A 161 -8.43 9.64 -7.15
N MET A 162 -7.47 10.46 -7.53
CA MET A 162 -6.44 10.98 -6.62
C MET A 162 -7.04 11.84 -5.51
N GLU A 163 -7.99 12.72 -5.84
CA GLU A 163 -8.74 13.52 -4.87
C GLU A 163 -9.55 12.64 -3.92
N GLY A 164 -10.20 11.60 -4.43
CA GLY A 164 -10.94 10.62 -3.62
C GLY A 164 -10.03 9.83 -2.67
N GLU A 165 -8.87 9.37 -3.13
CA GLU A 165 -7.88 8.70 -2.29
C GLU A 165 -7.31 9.64 -1.23
N ARG A 166 -6.97 10.88 -1.62
CA ARG A 166 -6.44 11.91 -0.72
C ARG A 166 -7.47 12.30 0.33
N ALA A 167 -8.73 12.49 -0.04
CA ALA A 167 -9.83 12.77 0.88
C ALA A 167 -10.00 11.64 1.91
N ARG A 168 -9.91 10.37 1.48
CA ARG A 168 -9.94 9.22 2.40
C ARG A 168 -8.76 9.24 3.36
N LYS A 169 -7.53 9.39 2.85
CA LYS A 169 -6.33 9.46 3.70
C LYS A 169 -6.37 10.62 4.68
N ILE A 170 -6.84 11.80 4.24
CA ILE A 170 -7.03 12.97 5.11
C ILE A 170 -8.07 12.66 6.19
N SER A 171 -9.19 12.05 5.83
CA SER A 171 -10.20 11.63 6.82
C SER A 171 -9.59 10.69 7.86
N ASP A 172 -8.86 9.66 7.42
CA ASP A 172 -8.22 8.70 8.32
C ASP A 172 -7.18 9.37 9.22
N LEU A 173 -6.37 10.30 8.68
CA LEU A 173 -5.42 11.10 9.46
C LEU A 173 -6.12 11.96 10.51
N LYS A 174 -7.24 12.60 10.17
CA LYS A 174 -8.01 13.40 11.12
C LYS A 174 -8.51 12.54 12.28
N VAL A 175 -9.10 11.39 11.95
CA VAL A 175 -9.60 10.44 12.95
C VAL A 175 -8.47 9.97 13.85
N ASN A 176 -7.34 9.55 13.26
CA ASN A 176 -6.18 9.07 14.00
C ASN A 176 -5.63 10.14 14.96
N GLN A 177 -5.51 11.40 14.54
CA GLN A 177 -5.05 12.48 15.42
C GLN A 177 -6.01 12.78 16.56
N ILE A 178 -7.32 12.77 16.29
CA ILE A 178 -8.36 12.94 17.34
C ILE A 178 -8.28 11.79 18.34
N VAL A 179 -8.15 10.56 17.86
CA VAL A 179 -8.01 9.36 18.69
C VAL A 179 -6.75 9.44 19.55
N SER A 180 -5.59 9.77 18.97
CA SER A 180 -4.33 9.95 19.69
C SER A 180 -4.44 11.03 20.77
N TYR A 181 -5.04 12.18 20.45
CA TYR A 181 -5.27 13.27 21.40
C TYR A 181 -6.04 12.79 22.64
N PHE A 182 -7.10 12.00 22.45
CA PHE A 182 -7.87 11.45 23.58
C PHE A 182 -7.10 10.40 24.37
N ASN A 183 -6.36 9.52 23.70
CA ASN A 183 -5.57 8.48 24.36
C ASN A 183 -4.42 9.04 25.22
N GLU A 184 -3.89 10.22 24.87
CA GLU A 184 -2.87 10.92 25.64
C GLU A 184 -3.43 11.67 26.85
N GLN A 185 -4.62 12.28 26.72
CA GLN A 185 -5.18 13.13 27.79
C GLN A 185 -6.01 12.39 28.81
N VAL A 186 -6.63 11.27 28.42
CA VAL A 186 -7.58 10.55 29.25
C VAL A 186 -7.00 9.18 29.57
N ASN A 187 -6.74 8.92 30.86
CA ASN A 187 -6.30 7.62 31.32
C ASN A 187 -7.27 7.08 32.39
N PHE A 188 -7.73 5.85 32.21
CA PHE A 188 -8.58 5.13 33.15
C PHE A 188 -8.29 3.63 33.06
N GLU A 189 -8.62 2.92 34.14
CA GLU A 189 -8.43 1.48 34.21
C GLU A 189 -9.47 0.76 33.34
N LEU A 190 -8.98 -0.15 32.49
CA LEU A 190 -9.79 -1.00 31.64
C LEU A 190 -9.84 -2.41 32.25
N PRO A 191 -10.98 -3.12 32.17
CA PRO A 191 -11.05 -4.50 32.66
C PRO A 191 -10.09 -5.44 31.91
N ASP A 192 -9.31 -6.23 32.65
CA ASP A 192 -8.32 -7.16 32.09
C ASP A 192 -8.93 -8.15 31.08
N GLU A 193 -10.16 -8.60 31.33
CA GLU A 193 -10.87 -9.53 30.45
C GLU A 193 -11.13 -8.92 29.07
N LEU A 194 -11.47 -7.63 29.01
CA LEU A 194 -11.68 -6.92 27.74
C LEU A 194 -10.34 -6.69 27.03
N ILE A 195 -9.29 -6.32 27.77
CA ILE A 195 -7.94 -6.16 27.20
C ILE A 195 -7.48 -7.47 26.57
N ALA A 196 -7.62 -8.59 27.26
CA ALA A 196 -7.21 -9.90 26.76
C ALA A 196 -7.99 -10.29 25.50
N GLN A 197 -9.31 -10.08 25.48
CA GLN A 197 -10.15 -10.37 24.32
C GLN A 197 -9.76 -9.51 23.11
N GLU A 198 -9.57 -8.21 23.30
CA GLU A 198 -9.18 -7.30 22.23
C GLU A 198 -7.75 -7.61 21.73
N THR A 199 -6.81 -7.89 22.65
CA THR A 199 -5.44 -8.28 22.30
C THR A 199 -5.44 -9.51 21.41
N GLN A 200 -6.23 -10.53 21.74
CA GLN A 200 -6.34 -11.72 20.91
C GLN A 200 -6.92 -11.41 19.53
N SER A 201 -7.92 -10.53 19.46
CA SER A 201 -8.51 -10.10 18.18
C SER A 201 -7.50 -9.35 17.32
N GLN A 202 -6.73 -8.42 17.91
CA GLN A 202 -5.68 -7.67 17.23
C GLN A 202 -4.53 -8.55 16.77
N ALA A 203 -4.07 -9.49 17.61
CA ALA A 203 -3.05 -10.46 17.25
C ALA A 203 -3.48 -11.32 16.05
N ASN A 204 -4.74 -11.80 16.06
CA ASN A 204 -5.28 -12.55 14.92
C ASN A 204 -5.35 -11.71 13.64
N ALA A 205 -5.68 -10.42 13.74
CA ALA A 205 -5.70 -9.51 12.60
C ALA A 205 -4.29 -9.30 12.03
N MET A 206 -3.29 -9.06 12.89
CA MET A 206 -1.88 -8.91 12.50
C MET A 206 -1.34 -10.17 11.81
N VAL A 207 -1.63 -11.36 12.36
CA VAL A 207 -1.25 -12.63 11.75
C VAL A 207 -1.88 -12.80 10.36
N ASN A 208 -3.18 -12.52 10.23
CA ASN A 208 -3.86 -12.61 8.93
C ASN A 208 -3.27 -11.64 7.89
N GLN A 209 -2.92 -10.42 8.31
CA GLN A 209 -2.27 -9.44 7.46
C GLN A 209 -0.85 -9.89 7.05
N GLY A 210 -0.08 -10.47 7.98
CA GLY A 210 1.24 -11.04 7.68
C GLY A 210 1.16 -12.16 6.64
N ILE A 211 0.19 -13.07 6.79
CA ILE A 211 -0.06 -14.14 5.81
C ILE A 211 -0.43 -13.56 4.44
N GLN A 212 -1.31 -12.55 4.40
CA GLN A 212 -1.68 -11.88 3.14
C GLN A 212 -0.50 -11.16 2.48
N SER A 213 0.47 -10.71 3.28
CA SER A 213 1.71 -10.07 2.83
C SER A 213 2.80 -11.08 2.45
N GLY A 214 2.53 -12.39 2.59
CA GLY A 214 3.43 -13.46 2.18
C GLY A 214 4.34 -14.02 3.28
N MET A 215 4.14 -13.65 4.55
CA MET A 215 4.91 -14.22 5.67
C MET A 215 4.62 -15.72 5.84
N THR A 216 5.68 -16.48 6.11
CA THR A 216 5.60 -17.91 6.42
C THR A 216 5.14 -18.16 7.86
N GLN A 217 4.66 -19.38 8.14
CA GLN A 217 4.29 -19.76 9.51
C GLN A 217 5.48 -19.70 10.48
N GLU A 218 6.69 -20.03 10.02
CA GLU A 218 7.90 -19.99 10.84
C GLU A 218 8.27 -18.55 11.23
N GLU A 219 8.14 -17.60 10.30
CA GLU A 219 8.35 -16.16 10.57
C GLU A 219 7.29 -15.60 11.53
N ILE A 220 6.03 -15.98 11.38
CA ILE A 220 4.97 -15.56 12.29
C ILE A 220 5.20 -16.14 13.70
N GLN A 221 5.67 -17.38 13.78
CA GLN A 221 5.95 -18.03 15.06
C GLN A 221 7.16 -17.42 15.76
N SER A 222 8.20 -17.05 15.01
CA SER A 222 9.38 -16.39 15.59
C SER A 222 9.08 -14.97 16.10
N GLN A 223 8.10 -14.29 15.50
CA GLN A 223 7.66 -12.95 15.90
C GLN A 223 6.45 -12.94 16.85
N GLN A 224 6.02 -14.11 17.35
CA GLN A 224 4.77 -14.23 18.09
C GLN A 224 4.70 -13.32 19.33
N GLU A 225 5.79 -13.20 20.10
CA GLU A 225 5.84 -12.35 21.29
C GLU A 225 5.71 -10.86 20.94
N GLU A 226 6.37 -10.43 19.87
CA GLU A 226 6.31 -9.05 19.38
C GLU A 226 4.92 -8.71 18.85
N ILE A 227 4.31 -9.63 18.09
CA ILE A 227 2.92 -9.50 17.61
C ILE A 227 1.97 -9.34 18.81
N PHE A 228 2.11 -10.18 19.84
CA PHE A 228 1.26 -10.10 21.03
C PHE A 228 1.48 -8.81 21.84
N ALA A 229 2.73 -8.37 21.99
CA ALA A 229 3.05 -7.13 22.70
C ALA A 229 2.48 -5.90 21.96
N SER A 230 2.68 -5.83 20.65
CA SER A 230 2.09 -4.76 19.80
C SER A 230 0.57 -4.80 19.83
N ALA A 231 -0.02 -5.98 19.69
CA ALA A 231 -1.47 -6.18 19.77
C ALA A 231 -2.03 -5.74 21.12
N GLY A 232 -1.30 -5.99 22.23
CA GLY A 232 -1.70 -5.55 23.57
C GLY A 232 -1.72 -4.04 23.72
N ASN A 233 -0.67 -3.36 23.24
CA ASN A 233 -0.62 -1.89 23.23
C ASN A 233 -1.75 -1.29 22.39
N GLN A 234 -1.99 -1.85 21.21
CA GLN A 234 -3.07 -1.43 20.33
C GLN A 234 -4.45 -1.69 20.95
N ALA A 235 -4.63 -2.83 21.62
CA ALA A 235 -5.87 -3.21 22.28
C ALA A 235 -6.26 -2.22 23.38
N VAL A 236 -5.31 -1.83 24.23
CA VAL A 236 -5.53 -0.83 25.28
C VAL A 236 -5.94 0.50 24.67
N SER A 237 -5.24 0.95 23.63
CA SER A 237 -5.55 2.19 22.90
C SER A 237 -6.95 2.16 22.27
N ASN A 238 -7.28 1.08 21.57
CA ASN A 238 -8.57 0.89 20.90
C ASN A 238 -9.73 0.85 21.89
N LEU A 239 -9.61 0.08 22.98
CA LEU A 239 -10.66 -0.01 24.01
C LEU A 239 -10.87 1.34 24.68
N ARG A 240 -9.80 2.02 25.07
CA ARG A 240 -9.87 3.35 25.67
C ARG A 240 -10.60 4.33 24.76
N THR A 241 -10.20 4.38 23.49
CA THR A 241 -10.83 5.19 22.46
C THR A 241 -12.32 4.89 22.32
N ASN A 242 -12.68 3.61 22.24
CA ASN A 242 -14.08 3.19 22.12
C ASN A 242 -14.94 3.68 23.28
N PHE A 243 -14.47 3.54 24.53
CA PHE A 243 -15.20 4.02 25.70
C PHE A 243 -15.32 5.55 25.73
N ILE A 244 -14.25 6.28 25.37
CA ILE A 244 -14.28 7.75 25.28
C ILE A 244 -15.31 8.20 24.25
N LEU A 245 -15.29 7.62 23.04
CA LEU A 245 -16.22 7.96 21.97
C LEU A 245 -17.67 7.61 22.33
N GLN A 246 -17.90 6.50 23.03
CA GLN A 246 -19.23 6.14 23.54
C GLN A 246 -19.74 7.15 24.57
N GLU A 247 -18.87 7.63 25.47
CA GLU A 247 -19.27 8.64 26.45
C GLU A 247 -19.51 10.01 25.82
N ILE A 248 -18.72 10.39 24.81
CA ILE A 248 -18.98 11.59 24.01
C ILE A 248 -20.32 11.46 23.29
N ALA A 249 -20.60 10.32 22.65
CA ALA A 249 -21.87 10.08 22.00
C ALA A 249 -23.06 10.20 22.97
N ARG A 250 -22.90 9.67 24.20
CA ARG A 250 -23.93 9.77 25.25
C ARG A 250 -24.13 11.22 25.71
N ALA A 251 -23.04 11.95 25.96
CA ALA A 251 -23.07 13.34 26.42
C ALA A 251 -23.72 14.27 25.40
N GLU A 252 -23.42 14.07 24.12
CA GLU A 252 -23.95 14.86 22.99
C GLU A 252 -25.30 14.34 22.47
N GLY A 253 -25.83 13.25 23.04
CA GLY A 253 -27.11 12.67 22.65
C GLY A 253 -27.13 12.04 21.24
N LEU A 254 -25.98 11.62 20.73
CA LEU A 254 -25.84 10.98 19.43
C LEU A 254 -26.46 9.59 19.44
N GLN A 255 -27.48 9.39 18.60
CA GLN A 255 -28.17 8.12 18.47
C GLN A 255 -28.32 7.72 17.00
N VAL A 256 -28.41 6.41 16.78
CA VAL A 256 -28.68 5.81 15.49
C VAL A 256 -30.12 5.35 15.49
N THR A 257 -30.91 5.90 14.57
CA THR A 257 -32.30 5.50 14.38
C THR A 257 -32.39 4.11 13.76
N ASP A 258 -33.52 3.44 13.92
CA ASP A 258 -33.74 2.12 13.30
C ASP A 258 -33.66 2.19 11.77
N GLN A 259 -34.11 3.30 11.19
CA GLN A 259 -34.03 3.52 9.75
C GLN A 259 -32.58 3.61 9.26
N GLU A 260 -31.73 4.37 9.95
CA GLU A 260 -30.30 4.47 9.62
C GLU A 260 -29.61 3.12 9.74
N LEU A 261 -29.90 2.37 10.81
CA LEU A 261 -29.36 1.03 11.01
C LEU A 261 -29.76 0.10 9.86
N VAL A 262 -31.04 0.09 9.47
CA VAL A 262 -31.50 -0.75 8.35
C VAL A 262 -30.81 -0.34 7.05
N ASN A 263 -30.70 0.96 6.77
CA ASN A 263 -30.02 1.45 5.57
C ASN A 263 -28.56 1.01 5.54
N HIS A 264 -27.84 1.15 6.65
CA HIS A 264 -26.44 0.73 6.76
C HIS A 264 -26.27 -0.78 6.56
N LEU A 265 -27.15 -1.59 7.14
CA LEU A 265 -27.14 -3.05 6.95
C LEU A 265 -27.41 -3.46 5.48
N VAL A 266 -28.27 -2.72 4.77
CA VAL A 266 -28.51 -2.95 3.34
C VAL A 266 -27.25 -2.65 2.51
N VAL A 267 -26.54 -1.56 2.83
CA VAL A 267 -25.27 -1.21 2.16
C VAL A 267 -24.24 -2.33 2.35
N ILE A 268 -24.03 -2.80 3.58
CA ILE A 268 -23.09 -3.90 3.87
C ILE A 268 -23.51 -5.18 3.14
N ALA A 269 -24.81 -5.50 3.12
CA ALA A 269 -25.31 -6.69 2.44
C ALA A 269 -25.00 -6.65 0.93
N ASN A 270 -25.19 -5.50 0.29
CA ASN A 270 -24.90 -5.30 -1.13
C ASN A 270 -23.40 -5.42 -1.42
N GLN A 271 -22.54 -4.83 -0.59
CA GLN A 271 -21.08 -4.97 -0.72
C GLN A 271 -20.64 -6.44 -0.63
N ARG A 272 -21.26 -7.21 0.27
CA ARG A 272 -21.01 -8.65 0.46
C ARG A 272 -21.74 -9.53 -0.56
N LYS A 273 -22.51 -8.95 -1.49
CA LYS A 273 -23.33 -9.66 -2.48
C LYS A 273 -24.30 -10.66 -1.85
N VAL A 274 -24.83 -10.34 -0.67
CA VAL A 274 -25.84 -11.15 0.05
C VAL A 274 -27.18 -10.42 0.03
N ALA A 275 -28.28 -11.17 -0.13
CA ALA A 275 -29.62 -10.59 -0.06
C ALA A 275 -29.85 -9.87 1.29
N PRO A 276 -30.24 -8.58 1.32
CA PRO A 276 -30.33 -7.80 2.56
C PRO A 276 -31.21 -8.42 3.64
N LYS A 277 -32.37 -8.96 3.25
CA LYS A 277 -33.30 -9.64 4.19
C LYS A 277 -32.64 -10.85 4.88
N LYS A 278 -31.82 -11.62 4.15
CA LYS A 278 -31.11 -12.78 4.71
C LYS A 278 -30.02 -12.31 5.67
N PHE A 279 -29.21 -11.33 5.24
CA PHE A 279 -28.13 -10.77 6.04
C PHE A 279 -28.61 -10.21 7.39
N ILE A 280 -29.69 -9.41 7.38
CA ILE A 280 -30.27 -8.83 8.60
C ILE A 280 -30.77 -9.94 9.54
N LYS A 281 -31.44 -10.96 9.00
CA LYS A 281 -31.95 -12.10 9.79
C LYS A 281 -30.82 -12.90 10.44
N ASP A 282 -29.71 -13.08 9.74
CA ASP A 282 -28.55 -13.82 10.25
C ASP A 282 -27.83 -13.01 11.37
N LEU A 283 -27.72 -11.69 11.21
CA LEU A 283 -27.20 -10.80 12.26
C LEU A 283 -28.10 -10.76 13.50
N GLN A 284 -29.42 -10.77 13.30
CA GLN A 284 -30.38 -10.82 14.40
C GLN A 284 -30.28 -12.14 15.17
N ARG A 285 -30.17 -13.27 14.45
CA ARG A 285 -30.00 -14.60 15.07
C ARG A 285 -28.69 -14.75 15.83
N SER A 286 -27.62 -14.13 15.33
CA SER A 286 -26.31 -14.12 15.99
C SER A 286 -26.17 -13.07 17.10
N GLY A 287 -27.21 -12.26 17.35
CA GLY A 287 -27.18 -11.23 18.39
C GLY A 287 -26.21 -10.08 18.11
N ARG A 288 -25.80 -9.87 16.85
CA ARG A 288 -24.76 -8.90 16.47
C ARG A 288 -25.29 -7.51 16.11
N ILE A 289 -26.61 -7.35 16.02
CA ILE A 289 -27.25 -6.07 15.71
C ILE A 289 -26.86 -4.95 16.70
N PRO A 290 -26.80 -5.19 18.03
CA PRO A 290 -26.34 -4.16 18.98
C PRO A 290 -24.92 -3.68 18.71
N ASN A 291 -24.01 -4.58 18.33
CA ASN A 291 -22.63 -4.23 18.02
C ASN A 291 -22.56 -3.33 16.79
N VAL A 292 -23.34 -3.63 15.73
CA VAL A 292 -23.43 -2.77 14.54
C VAL A 292 -23.95 -1.38 14.91
N ARG A 293 -25.00 -1.32 15.75
CA ARG A 293 -25.53 -0.03 16.21
C ARG A 293 -24.48 0.76 17.01
N SER A 294 -23.77 0.10 17.91
CA SER A 294 -22.70 0.72 18.70
C SER A 294 -21.60 1.29 17.79
N SER A 295 -21.14 0.52 16.81
CA SER A 295 -20.16 1.00 15.82
C SER A 295 -20.66 2.21 15.03
N MET A 296 -21.95 2.24 14.66
CA MET A 296 -22.53 3.40 13.99
C MET A 296 -22.62 4.64 14.89
N VAL A 297 -22.91 4.47 16.19
CA VAL A 297 -22.92 5.57 17.17
C VAL A 297 -21.50 6.13 17.35
N ILE A 298 -20.50 5.25 17.43
CA ILE A 298 -19.08 5.65 17.48
C ILE A 298 -18.67 6.42 16.22
N GLY A 299 -19.10 5.96 15.03
CA GLY A 299 -18.89 6.69 13.78
C GLY A 299 -19.45 8.11 13.82
N LYS A 300 -20.70 8.28 14.30
CA LYS A 300 -21.29 9.61 14.50
C LYS A 300 -20.52 10.48 15.49
N ALA A 301 -19.97 9.90 16.55
CA ALA A 301 -19.16 10.63 17.51
C ALA A 301 -17.86 11.13 16.87
N ILE A 302 -17.22 10.31 16.04
CA ILE A 302 -16.04 10.70 15.27
C ILE A 302 -16.40 11.83 14.30
N ASP A 303 -17.48 11.70 13.54
CA ASP A 303 -17.94 12.74 12.61
C ASP A 303 -18.18 14.07 13.33
N PHE A 304 -18.88 14.02 14.47
CA PHE A 304 -19.09 15.18 15.33
C PHE A 304 -17.77 15.82 15.80
N LEU A 305 -16.80 15.00 16.23
CA LEU A 305 -15.49 15.50 16.67
C LEU A 305 -14.69 16.12 15.53
N VAL A 306 -14.74 15.52 14.34
CA VAL A 306 -14.08 16.05 13.13
C VAL A 306 -14.69 17.37 12.71
N GLU A 307 -16.03 17.51 12.77
CA GLU A 307 -16.73 18.77 12.48
C GLU A 307 -16.39 19.90 13.46
N HIS A 308 -16.11 19.58 14.71
CA HIS A 308 -15.76 20.56 15.76
C HIS A 308 -14.24 20.70 15.99
N ALA A 309 -13.42 19.93 15.29
CA ALA A 309 -11.97 20.04 15.33
C ALA A 309 -11.50 21.26 14.54
N THR A 310 -10.45 21.92 15.04
CA THR A 310 -9.75 22.97 14.33
C THR A 310 -8.76 22.33 13.36
N VAL A 311 -9.10 22.34 12.07
CA VAL A 311 -8.26 21.78 11.02
C VAL A 311 -7.29 22.84 10.51
N GLU A 312 -5.99 22.59 10.67
CA GLU A 312 -4.91 23.40 10.11
C GLU A 312 -4.34 22.66 8.89
N GLU A 313 -4.27 23.32 7.73
CA GLU A 313 -3.62 22.75 6.55
C GLU A 313 -2.09 22.92 6.66
N SER A 314 -1.36 21.81 6.54
CA SER A 314 0.09 21.84 6.42
C SER A 314 0.49 22.33 5.03
N THR A 315 1.58 23.09 4.94
CA THR A 315 2.21 23.50 3.69
C THR A 315 2.93 22.35 2.97
N GLU A 316 3.12 21.21 3.63
CA GLU A 316 3.77 20.04 3.03
C GLU A 316 2.76 19.21 2.24
N ALA A 317 2.95 19.14 0.92
CA ALA A 317 2.11 18.38 0.00
C ALA A 317 2.29 16.85 0.10
N LYS A 318 3.24 16.37 0.90
CA LYS A 318 3.52 14.94 1.02
C LYS A 318 2.68 14.31 2.13
N LEU A 319 1.85 13.36 1.74
CA LEU A 319 1.38 12.32 2.64
C LEU A 319 2.51 11.32 2.80
N ASP A 320 3.37 11.52 3.80
CA ASP A 320 4.27 10.45 4.20
C ASP A 320 3.43 9.27 4.71
N ALA A 321 3.78 8.08 4.21
CA ALA A 321 3.10 6.81 4.43
C ALA A 321 3.47 6.19 5.78
#